data_AF-A0A948FNP6-F1
#
_entry.id   AF-A0A948FNP6-F1
#
_cell.length_a   1.000
_cell.length_b   1.000
_cell.length_c   1.000
_cell.angle_alpha   90.00
_cell.angle_beta   90.00
_cell.angle_gamma   90.00
#
_symmetry.space_group_name_H-M   'P 1'
#
loop_
_entity.id
_entity.type
_entity.pdbx_description
1 polymer ?
#
loop_
_entity_poly.entity_id
_entity_poly.type
_entity_poly.pdbx_seq_one_letter_code
_entity_poly.pdbx_strand_id
1 'polypeptide(L)'
;ADIYKNVSCCLPIGCGQAGLTKKKRSAKLLLEALKINDFEGVKKHFFNRLEDVAFKNYPLLCQFKQQIKSLYTGDNIIMSGSGSAFFAILPDEGVNEEYIKKEIIKLKGGCYIGKTLPALLRGKPAV
;
A
#
# COMPACT_ATOMS: atom_id res chain seq x y z
N ALA A 1 10.19 -26.75 -10.77
CA ALA A 1 8.86 -26.67 -11.40
C ALA A 1 8.46 -25.20 -11.46
N ASP A 2 8.34 -24.65 -12.67
CA ASP A 2 8.04 -23.24 -12.95
C ASP A 2 6.58 -22.88 -12.62
N ILE A 3 6.30 -22.48 -11.38
CA ILE A 3 4.95 -22.11 -10.92
C ILE A 3 4.64 -20.61 -11.19
N TYR A 4 5.59 -19.84 -11.70
CA TYR A 4 5.52 -18.37 -11.75
C TYR A 4 5.08 -17.78 -13.09
N LYS A 5 4.76 -18.60 -14.10
CA LYS A 5 4.54 -18.12 -15.48
C LYS A 5 3.23 -17.34 -15.72
N ASN A 6 2.28 -17.33 -14.78
CA ASN A 6 0.93 -16.76 -15.02
C ASN A 6 0.42 -15.77 -13.95
N VAL A 7 1.30 -15.06 -13.24
CA VAL A 7 0.86 -14.08 -12.22
C VAL A 7 0.69 -12.69 -12.88
N SER A 8 -0.52 -12.39 -13.34
CA SER A 8 -0.91 -11.03 -13.70
C SER A 8 -1.25 -10.26 -12.42
N CYS A 9 -0.27 -9.53 -11.87
CA CYS A 9 -0.54 -8.52 -10.86
C CYS A 9 -1.42 -7.44 -11.49
N CYS A 10 -2.63 -7.19 -10.96
CA CYS A 10 -3.37 -5.97 -11.26
C CYS A 10 -2.62 -4.77 -10.66
N LEU A 11 -1.50 -4.41 -11.29
CA LEU A 11 -0.96 -3.08 -11.22
C LEU A 11 -2.05 -2.16 -11.81
N PRO A 12 -2.35 -1.01 -11.20
CA PRO A 12 -3.17 0.00 -11.84
C PRO A 12 -2.37 0.62 -12.99
N ILE A 13 -2.23 -0.15 -14.07
CA ILE A 13 -1.76 0.30 -15.37
C ILE A 13 -3.01 0.60 -16.16
N GLY A 14 -3.39 1.88 -16.18
CA GLY A 14 -4.08 2.41 -17.34
C GLY A 14 -3.11 2.34 -18.51
N CYS A 15 -3.10 1.20 -19.22
CA CYS A 15 -2.47 1.08 -20.52
C CYS A 15 -3.38 1.78 -21.54
N GLY A 16 -2.88 2.88 -22.10
CA GLY A 16 -3.20 3.33 -23.45
C GLY A 16 -4.64 3.73 -23.76
N GLN A 17 -5.06 4.92 -23.35
CA GLN A 17 -5.92 5.77 -24.18
C GLN A 17 -5.39 7.20 -24.09
N ALA A 18 -5.28 7.87 -25.25
CA ALA A 18 -4.98 9.28 -25.34
C ALA A 18 -6.11 10.08 -24.67
N GLY A 19 -6.00 10.28 -23.36
CA GLY A 19 -6.89 11.08 -22.54
C GLY A 19 -6.07 12.06 -21.72
N LEU A 20 -6.34 13.35 -21.89
CA LEU A 20 -5.70 14.49 -21.20
C LEU A 20 -5.96 14.53 -19.67
N THR A 21 -6.27 13.41 -19.03
CA THR A 21 -6.55 13.28 -17.60
C THR A 21 -5.72 12.14 -16.99
N LYS A 22 -4.40 12.18 -17.13
CA LYS A 22 -3.51 11.33 -16.31
C LYS A 22 -3.76 11.68 -14.84
N LYS A 23 -4.36 10.75 -14.07
CA LYS A 23 -4.52 10.85 -12.60
C LYS A 23 -3.17 11.26 -12.00
N LYS A 24 -3.03 12.52 -11.58
CA LYS A 24 -1.77 13.06 -11.08
C LYS A 24 -1.51 12.47 -9.69
N ARG A 25 -0.72 11.40 -9.64
CA ARG A 25 -0.22 10.83 -8.39
C ARG A 25 0.76 11.85 -7.79
N SER A 26 0.46 12.37 -6.61
CA SER A 26 1.16 13.52 -6.03
C SER A 26 1.40 13.28 -4.55
N ALA A 27 2.67 13.29 -4.14
CA ALA A 27 3.04 13.23 -2.73
C ALA A 27 2.39 14.36 -1.92
N LYS A 28 2.18 15.53 -2.53
CA LYS A 28 1.46 16.64 -1.90
C LYS A 28 0.01 16.28 -1.61
N LEU A 29 -0.69 15.64 -2.57
CA LEU A 29 -2.08 15.24 -2.37
C LEU A 29 -2.20 14.11 -1.34
N LEU A 30 -1.25 13.17 -1.34
CA LEU A 30 -1.15 12.14 -0.30
C LEU A 30 -0.95 12.78 1.09
N LEU A 31 -0.04 13.76 1.20
CA LEU A 31 0.23 14.45 2.46
C LEU A 31 -1.00 15.22 2.96
N GLU A 32 -1.69 15.94 2.08
CA GLU A 32 -2.91 16.65 2.47
C GLU A 32 -4.01 15.66 2.91
N ALA A 33 -4.19 14.54 2.19
CA ALA A 33 -5.13 13.50 2.59
C ALA A 33 -4.80 12.90 3.97
N LEU A 34 -3.52 12.67 4.27
CA LEU A 34 -3.07 12.22 5.60
C LEU A 34 -3.36 13.25 6.69
N LYS A 35 -3.17 14.55 6.43
CA LYS A 35 -3.41 15.62 7.42
C LYS A 35 -4.89 15.75 7.80
N ILE A 36 -5.79 15.55 6.85
CA ILE A 36 -7.24 15.68 7.06
C ILE A 36 -7.93 14.35 7.38
N ASN A 37 -7.15 13.27 7.61
CA ASN A 37 -7.65 11.90 7.81
C ASN A 37 -8.57 11.40 6.67
N ASP A 38 -8.35 11.85 5.44
CA ASP A 38 -9.07 11.39 4.25
C ASP A 38 -8.49 10.06 3.75
N PHE A 39 -9.00 8.96 4.30
CA PHE A 39 -8.52 7.62 4.00
C PHE A 39 -8.70 7.23 2.52
N GLU A 40 -9.79 7.67 1.88
CA GLU A 40 -10.03 7.42 0.46
C GLU A 40 -9.07 8.22 -0.42
N GLY A 41 -8.78 9.47 -0.04
CA GLY A 41 -7.73 10.29 -0.65
C GLY A 41 -6.35 9.64 -0.56
N VAL A 42 -6.01 9.08 0.60
CA VAL A 42 -4.75 8.35 0.82
C VAL A 42 -4.63 7.17 -0.16
N LYS A 43 -5.67 6.31 -0.25
CA LYS A 43 -5.70 5.17 -1.18
C LYS A 43 -5.50 5.61 -2.63
N LYS A 44 -6.14 6.71 -3.05
CA LYS A 44 -6.06 7.24 -4.42
C LYS A 44 -4.64 7.69 -4.81
N HIS A 45 -3.84 8.10 -3.83
CA HIS A 45 -2.51 8.65 -4.04
C HIS A 45 -1.38 7.74 -3.55
N PHE A 46 -1.69 6.56 -3.01
CA PHE A 46 -0.74 5.52 -2.63
C PHE A 46 -0.11 4.88 -3.88
N PHE A 47 1.16 5.20 -4.15
CA PHE A 47 1.89 4.59 -5.28
C PHE A 47 3.40 4.52 -5.01
N ASN A 48 4.02 3.46 -5.52
CA ASN A 48 5.47 3.32 -5.54
C ASN A 48 5.89 2.91 -6.96
N ARG A 49 6.71 3.74 -7.62
CA ARG A 49 7.19 3.50 -8.99
C ARG A 49 8.05 2.24 -9.09
N LEU A 50 8.72 1.84 -8.02
CA LEU A 50 9.62 0.68 -8.01
C LEU A 50 8.87 -0.65 -8.00
N GLU A 51 7.57 -0.66 -7.65
CA GLU A 51 6.76 -1.88 -7.68
C GLU A 51 6.68 -2.50 -9.08
N ASP A 52 6.57 -1.69 -10.14
CA ASP A 52 6.46 -2.19 -11.51
C ASP A 52 7.69 -3.04 -11.89
N VAL A 53 8.89 -2.54 -11.56
CA VAL A 53 10.15 -3.24 -11.84
C VAL A 53 10.37 -4.39 -10.85
N ALA A 54 10.07 -4.17 -9.56
CA ALA A 54 10.26 -5.18 -8.53
C ALA A 54 9.35 -6.39 -8.72
N PHE A 55 8.09 -6.20 -9.11
CA PHE A 55 7.16 -7.31 -9.36
C PHE A 55 7.51 -8.06 -10.64
N LYS A 56 8.07 -7.38 -11.64
CA LYS A 56 8.60 -8.03 -12.85
C LYS A 56 9.79 -8.93 -12.52
N ASN A 57 10.73 -8.45 -11.70
CA ASN A 57 11.94 -9.19 -11.35
C ASN A 57 11.70 -10.24 -10.26
N TYR A 58 10.76 -9.97 -9.35
CA TYR A 58 10.44 -10.82 -8.20
C TYR A 58 8.91 -10.99 -8.06
N PRO A 59 8.28 -11.85 -8.88
CA PRO A 59 6.82 -12.04 -8.88
C PRO A 59 6.22 -12.44 -7.53
N LEU A 60 7.02 -13.10 -6.67
CA LEU A 60 6.64 -13.44 -5.30
C LEU A 60 6.25 -12.20 -4.47
N LEU A 61 6.86 -11.04 -4.71
CA LEU A 61 6.49 -9.79 -4.03
C LEU A 61 5.06 -9.35 -4.38
N CYS A 62 4.63 -9.53 -5.63
CA CYS A 62 3.23 -9.28 -5.99
C CYS A 62 2.30 -10.28 -5.30
N GLN A 63 2.63 -11.57 -5.28
CA GLN A 63 1.81 -12.58 -4.60
C GLN A 63 1.64 -12.25 -3.12
N PHE A 64 2.74 -11.89 -2.45
CA PHE A 64 2.74 -11.48 -1.06
C PHE A 64 1.88 -10.22 -0.83
N LYS A 65 1.97 -9.23 -1.73
CA LYS A 65 1.10 -8.06 -1.69
C LYS A 65 -0.38 -8.43 -1.80
N GLN A 66 -0.75 -9.34 -2.71
CA GLN A 66 -2.15 -9.78 -2.86
C GLN A 66 -2.65 -10.59 -1.66
N GLN A 67 -1.81 -11.45 -1.10
CA GLN A 67 -2.13 -12.20 0.12
C GLN A 67 -2.37 -11.25 1.29
N ILE A 68 -1.48 -10.30 1.55
CA ILE A 68 -1.67 -9.33 2.62
C ILE A 68 -2.91 -8.46 2.35
N LYS A 69 -3.12 -8.04 1.09
CA LYS A 69 -4.30 -7.27 0.70
C LYS A 69 -5.60 -8.00 1.00
N SER A 70 -5.64 -9.34 0.92
CA SER A 70 -6.84 -10.11 1.27
C SER A 70 -7.16 -10.13 2.77
N LEU A 71 -6.24 -9.72 3.63
CA LEU A 71 -6.43 -9.69 5.09
C LEU A 71 -7.29 -8.51 5.56
N TYR A 72 -7.51 -7.50 4.71
CA TYR A 72 -8.31 -6.32 5.01
C TYR A 72 -8.98 -5.75 3.76
N THR A 73 -10.03 -4.98 3.94
CA THR A 73 -10.78 -4.40 2.83
C THR A 73 -10.10 -3.12 2.32
N GLY A 74 -9.22 -3.22 1.30
CA GLY A 74 -8.76 -2.01 0.59
C GLY A 74 -7.51 -2.10 -0.29
N ASP A 75 -7.28 -1.03 -1.06
CA ASP A 75 -6.07 -0.74 -1.85
C ASP A 75 -5.10 0.18 -1.08
N ASN A 76 -4.83 -0.16 0.16
CA ASN A 76 -4.11 0.66 1.13
C ASN A 76 -2.73 0.07 1.51
N ILE A 77 -2.16 -0.77 0.64
CA ILE A 77 -0.85 -1.40 0.81
C ILE A 77 0.10 -1.10 -0.33
N ILE A 78 1.36 -0.90 0.05
CA ILE A 78 2.41 -0.54 -0.86
C ILE A 78 3.76 -1.06 -0.35
N MET A 79 4.64 -1.38 -1.30
CA MET A 79 6.03 -1.70 -1.00
C MET A 79 6.78 -0.43 -0.58
N SER A 80 7.58 -0.52 0.49
CA SER A 80 8.46 0.57 0.93
C SER A 80 9.71 0.62 0.08
N GLY A 81 9.95 1.75 -0.61
CA GLY A 81 11.14 1.94 -1.43
C GLY A 81 11.31 0.85 -2.49
N SER A 82 12.50 0.24 -2.58
CA SER A 82 12.77 -0.89 -3.48
C SER A 82 12.30 -2.25 -2.94
N GLY A 83 11.62 -2.28 -1.80
CA GLY A 83 11.23 -3.50 -1.11
C GLY A 83 12.34 -4.09 -0.23
N SER A 84 12.11 -5.26 0.36
CA SER A 84 10.93 -6.14 0.24
C SER A 84 9.82 -5.87 1.26
N ALA A 85 10.00 -4.88 2.14
CA ALA A 85 9.01 -4.53 3.15
C ALA A 85 7.77 -3.89 2.53
N PHE A 86 6.59 -4.24 3.06
CA PHE A 86 5.32 -3.60 2.73
C PHE A 86 4.79 -2.84 3.94
N PHE A 87 4.08 -1.75 3.69
CA PHE A 87 3.32 -1.05 4.71
C PHE A 87 1.89 -0.80 4.23
N ALA A 88 0.97 -0.82 5.19
CA ALA A 88 -0.42 -0.51 4.97
C ALA A 88 -0.91 0.51 6.00
N ILE A 89 -1.76 1.44 5.57
CA ILE A 89 -2.48 2.35 6.47
C ILE A 89 -3.87 1.77 6.63
N LEU A 90 -4.30 1.48 7.85
CA LEU A 90 -5.60 0.88 8.12
C LEU A 90 -6.44 1.84 8.97
N PRO A 91 -7.79 1.85 8.81
CA PRO A 91 -8.65 2.61 9.71
C PRO A 91 -8.61 1.99 11.11
N ASP A 92 -8.81 2.77 12.17
CA ASP A 92 -8.84 2.19 13.53
C ASP A 92 -10.05 1.26 13.73
N GLU A 93 -11.18 1.59 13.11
CA GLU A 93 -12.41 0.81 13.21
C GLU A 93 -12.40 -0.40 12.26
N GLY A 94 -12.83 -1.55 12.77
CA GLY A 94 -12.96 -2.78 11.98
C GLY A 94 -11.67 -3.56 11.73
N VAL A 95 -10.52 -3.09 12.25
CA VAL A 95 -9.25 -3.80 12.12
C VAL A 95 -9.04 -4.78 13.26
N ASN A 96 -8.89 -6.05 12.92
CA ASN A 96 -8.48 -7.09 13.85
C ASN A 96 -6.95 -7.27 13.79
N GLU A 97 -6.23 -6.51 14.63
CA GLU A 97 -4.77 -6.50 14.68
C GLU A 97 -4.17 -7.90 14.97
N GLU A 98 -4.80 -8.66 15.86
CA GLU A 98 -4.31 -9.98 16.26
C GLU A 98 -4.43 -10.99 15.11
N TYR A 99 -5.56 -10.96 14.40
CA TYR A 99 -5.76 -11.77 13.20
C TYR A 99 -4.71 -11.45 12.13
N ILE A 100 -4.50 -10.17 11.82
CA ILE A 100 -3.53 -9.72 10.82
C ILE A 100 -2.12 -10.20 11.18
N LYS A 101 -1.69 -10.03 12.45
CA LYS A 101 -0.39 -10.50 12.91
C LYS A 101 -0.23 -12.01 12.74
N LYS A 102 -1.25 -12.79 13.13
CA LYS A 102 -1.24 -14.26 12.99
C LYS A 102 -1.11 -14.68 11.53
N GLU A 103 -1.88 -14.08 10.62
CA GLU A 103 -1.82 -14.41 9.19
C GLU A 103 -0.48 -14.03 8.56
N ILE A 104 0.09 -12.87 8.90
CA ILE A 104 1.41 -12.48 8.37
C ILE A 104 2.53 -13.41 8.87
N ILE A 105 2.48 -13.84 10.13
CA ILE A 105 3.44 -14.82 10.69
C ILE A 105 3.35 -16.15 9.94
N LYS A 106 2.15 -16.62 9.58
CA LYS A 106 1.96 -17.84 8.76
C LYS A 106 2.62 -17.71 7.38
N LEU A 107 2.63 -16.51 6.81
CA LEU A 107 3.34 -16.20 5.56
C LEU A 107 4.87 -16.07 5.75
N LYS A 108 5.41 -16.41 6.94
CA LYS A 108 6.82 -16.26 7.33
C LYS A 108 7.33 -14.81 7.30
N GLY A 109 6.42 -13.84 7.42
CA GLY A 109 6.76 -12.42 7.50
C GLY A 109 6.85 -11.92 8.94
N GLY A 110 7.72 -10.94 9.18
CA GLY A 110 7.65 -10.10 10.38
C GLY A 110 6.57 -9.03 10.23
N CYS A 111 5.81 -8.76 11.30
CA CYS A 111 4.75 -7.75 11.29
C CYS A 111 4.87 -6.82 12.51
N TYR A 112 4.78 -5.52 12.26
CA TYR A 112 4.66 -4.49 13.28
C TYR A 112 3.42 -3.65 12.99
N ILE A 113 2.62 -3.40 14.03
CA ILE A 113 1.45 -2.52 13.95
C ILE A 113 1.71 -1.37 14.91
N GLY A 114 1.64 -0.15 14.40
CA GLY A 114 1.76 1.08 15.16
C GLY A 114 0.51 1.93 14.96
N LYS A 115 0.07 2.61 16.02
CA LYS A 115 -1.01 3.59 15.96
C LYS A 115 -0.43 4.98 15.90
N THR A 116 -1.01 5.82 15.04
CA THR A 116 -0.60 7.22 14.97
C THR A 116 -1.27 7.98 16.10
N LEU A 117 -0.47 8.63 16.96
CA LEU A 117 -1.01 9.54 17.96
C LEU A 117 -1.60 10.78 17.26
N PRO A 118 -2.85 11.17 17.53
CA PRO A 118 -3.49 12.34 16.89
C PRO A 118 -2.70 13.65 17.04
N ALA A 119 -1.88 13.77 18.07
CA ALA A 119 -1.03 14.94 18.30
C ALA A 119 0.11 15.12 17.28
N LEU A 120 0.55 14.04 16.61
CA LEU A 120 1.67 14.07 15.65
C LEU A 120 1.27 14.48 14.23
N LEU A 121 -0.01 14.34 13.87
CA LEU A 121 -0.55 14.74 12.55
C LEU A 121 -0.87 16.24 12.49
N ARG A 122 -1.11 16.87 13.64
CA ARG A 122 -1.17 18.32 13.76
C ARG A 122 0.25 18.84 13.71
N GLY A 123 0.74 19.10 12.49
CA GLY A 123 2.06 19.70 12.30
C GLY A 123 2.26 20.87 13.26
N LYS A 124 3.46 20.99 13.84
CA LYS A 124 3.81 22.19 14.62
C LYS A 124 3.40 23.41 13.79
N PRO A 125 2.71 24.41 14.38
CA PRO A 125 2.40 25.64 13.65
C PRO A 125 3.70 26.15 13.03
N ALA A 126 3.66 26.50 11.74
CA ALA A 126 4.77 27.17 11.10
C ALA A 126 5.05 28.44 11.91
N VAL A 127 6.23 28.48 12.54
CA VAL A 127 6.76 29.66 13.24
C VAL A 127 7.16 30.68 12.19
#